data_AF-A0A087S6I1-F1
#
_entry.id   AF-A0A087S6I1-F1
#
_cell.length_a   1.000
_cell.length_b   1.000
_cell.length_c   1.000
_cell.angle_alpha   90.00
_cell.angle_beta   90.00
_cell.angle_gamma   90.00
#
_symmetry.space_group_name_H-M   'P 1'
#
loop_
_entity.id
_entity.type
_entity.pdbx_description
1 polymer ?
#
loop_
_entity_poly.entity_id
_entity_poly.type
_entity_poly.pdbx_seq_one_letter_code
_entity_poly.pdbx_strand_id
1 'polypeptide(L)'
;MSIQILQYEFLGPIPLDEWGPPMEKLVFLIMSRDKDRFNIVYAGDCEKTDDKSYFVQHSSFKCWVEKSGSEKSLYLAILPLFDASKEHRESVLNKIKVRYNPQCNVGEIVEPKPDYVVRKSADSSEKFSCPCCGSEMKVEQILEKSTLYRCSSCGISDTKLNS
;
A
#
# COMPACT_ATOMS: atom_id res chain seq x y z
N MET A 1 21.94 -3.37 -12.69
CA MET A 1 21.43 -2.18 -11.99
C MET A 1 20.15 -2.60 -11.28
N SER A 2 19.93 -2.11 -10.06
CA SER A 2 18.70 -2.35 -9.31
C SER A 2 18.06 -1.03 -8.91
N ILE A 3 16.76 -1.05 -8.66
CA ILE A 3 15.98 0.09 -8.17
C ILE A 3 15.16 -0.32 -6.96
N GLN A 4 15.00 0.61 -6.02
CA GLN A 4 14.19 0.40 -4.84
C GLN A 4 12.76 0.90 -5.04
N ILE A 5 11.78 0.01 -4.91
CA ILE A 5 10.36 0.33 -4.96
C ILE A 5 9.74 -0.16 -3.65
N LEU A 6 9.19 0.77 -2.85
CA LEU A 6 8.84 0.51 -1.46
C LEU A 6 10.05 -0.06 -0.69
N GLN A 7 9.90 -1.25 -0.14
CA GLN A 7 10.92 -2.03 0.58
C GLN A 7 11.56 -3.13 -0.28
N TYR A 8 11.22 -3.20 -1.56
CA TYR A 8 11.66 -4.25 -2.47
C TYR A 8 12.74 -3.74 -3.43
N GLU A 9 13.72 -4.59 -3.70
CA GLU A 9 14.78 -4.34 -4.67
C GLU A 9 14.43 -5.02 -5.99
N PHE A 10 14.10 -4.22 -7.00
CA PHE A 10 13.80 -4.69 -8.34
C PHE A 10 15.08 -4.69 -9.19
N LEU A 11 15.22 -5.70 -10.04
CA LEU A 11 16.19 -5.76 -11.12
C LEU A 11 15.75 -4.83 -12.25
N GLY A 12 16.64 -3.97 -12.73
CA GLY A 12 16.35 -2.99 -13.78
C GLY A 12 16.60 -1.53 -13.34
N PRO A 13 16.06 -0.53 -14.07
CA PRO A 13 15.14 -0.66 -15.20
C PRO A 13 15.91 -1.03 -16.47
N ILE A 14 15.39 -2.00 -17.23
CA ILE A 14 15.92 -2.39 -18.56
C ILE A 14 14.98 -1.88 -19.65
N PRO A 15 15.48 -1.41 -20.82
CA PRO A 15 14.61 -1.13 -21.96
C PRO A 15 13.75 -2.35 -22.32
N LEU A 16 12.45 -2.14 -22.58
CA LEU A 16 11.52 -3.25 -22.81
C LEU A 16 11.86 -4.07 -24.06
N ASP A 17 12.49 -3.45 -25.06
CA ASP A 17 12.98 -4.09 -26.29
C ASP A 17 14.28 -4.88 -26.10
N GLU A 18 15.02 -4.63 -25.02
CA GLU A 18 16.21 -5.37 -24.61
C GLU A 18 15.89 -6.54 -23.67
N TRP A 19 14.64 -6.66 -23.21
CA TRP A 19 14.22 -7.80 -22.40
C TRP A 19 14.15 -9.11 -23.21
N GLY A 20 14.34 -10.24 -22.53
CA GLY A 20 14.12 -11.57 -23.08
C GLY A 20 13.69 -12.61 -22.03
N PRO A 21 12.97 -13.67 -22.46
CA PRO A 21 12.61 -14.81 -21.61
C PRO A 21 13.84 -15.64 -21.19
N PRO A 22 13.73 -16.52 -20.16
CA PRO A 22 12.52 -16.87 -19.43
C PRO A 22 12.25 -15.97 -18.22
N MET A 23 10.98 -15.90 -17.81
CA MET A 23 10.56 -15.30 -16.54
C MET A 23 9.64 -16.26 -15.80
N GLU A 24 9.83 -16.39 -14.49
CA GLU A 24 9.01 -17.26 -13.65
C GLU A 24 8.83 -16.66 -12.26
N LYS A 25 7.60 -16.76 -11.74
CA LYS A 25 7.17 -16.39 -10.39
C LYS A 25 7.72 -15.04 -9.94
N LEU A 26 7.24 -13.98 -10.58
CA LEU A 26 7.75 -12.64 -10.34
C LEU A 26 6.67 -11.57 -10.38
N VAL A 27 7.01 -10.39 -9.86
CA VAL A 27 6.24 -9.16 -10.05
C VAL A 27 7.04 -8.25 -10.98
N PHE A 28 6.38 -7.63 -11.96
CA PHE A 28 7.01 -6.72 -12.90
C PHE A 28 6.34 -5.35 -12.91
N LEU A 29 7.13 -4.34 -13.26
CA LEU A 29 6.69 -2.97 -13.45
C LEU A 29 7.02 -2.53 -14.86
N ILE A 30 6.05 -1.93 -15.53
CA ILE A 30 6.26 -1.19 -16.76
C ILE A 30 6.38 0.27 -16.40
N MET A 31 7.48 0.88 -16.80
CA MET A 31 7.83 2.26 -16.49
C MET A 31 8.00 3.06 -17.77
N SER A 32 7.61 4.33 -17.74
CA SER A 32 7.97 5.29 -18.77
C SER A 32 9.14 6.15 -18.31
N ARG A 33 10.12 6.35 -19.18
CA ARG A 33 11.22 7.29 -18.93
C ARG A 33 10.88 8.66 -19.49
N ASP A 34 10.82 9.66 -18.61
CA ASP A 34 10.77 11.09 -18.96
C ASP A 34 12.06 11.74 -18.46
N LYS A 35 12.98 12.01 -19.40
CA LYS A 35 14.35 12.47 -19.12
C LYS A 35 15.09 11.52 -18.17
N ASP A 36 15.27 11.93 -16.92
CA ASP A 36 15.96 11.15 -15.89
C ASP A 36 15.00 10.56 -14.83
N ARG A 37 13.69 10.62 -15.08
CA ARG A 37 12.67 10.09 -14.16
C ARG A 37 11.97 8.90 -14.79
N PHE A 38 11.76 7.87 -13.97
CA PHE A 38 10.95 6.71 -14.33
C PHE A 38 9.62 6.79 -13.60
N ASN A 39 8.51 6.77 -14.35
CA ASN A 39 7.16 6.74 -13.81
C ASN A 39 6.56 5.35 -14.00
N ILE A 40 5.98 4.77 -12.95
CA ILE A 40 5.32 3.47 -13.04
C ILE A 40 3.99 3.65 -13.78
N VAL A 41 3.87 3.00 -14.94
CA VAL A 41 2.69 3.04 -15.80
C VAL A 41 1.78 1.84 -15.53
N TYR A 42 2.37 0.70 -15.19
CA TYR A 42 1.66 -0.53 -14.88
C TYR A 42 2.47 -1.41 -13.92
N ALA A 43 1.76 -2.15 -13.08
CA ALA A 43 2.30 -3.23 -12.25
C ALA A 43 1.50 -4.52 -12.49
N GLY A 44 2.19 -5.64 -12.66
CA GLY A 44 1.58 -6.95 -12.84
C GLY A 44 2.44 -8.07 -12.26
N ASP A 45 1.93 -9.28 -12.25
CA ASP A 45 2.64 -10.49 -11.90
C ASP A 45 2.75 -11.43 -13.10
N CYS A 46 3.75 -12.31 -13.08
CA CYS A 46 3.96 -13.33 -14.10
C CYS A 46 4.24 -14.66 -13.42
N GLU A 47 3.42 -15.68 -13.71
CA GLU A 47 3.65 -17.04 -13.22
C GLU A 47 4.80 -17.68 -13.97
N LYS A 48 4.73 -17.70 -15.30
CA LYS A 48 5.78 -18.19 -16.18
C LYS A 48 5.56 -17.66 -17.60
N THR A 49 6.64 -17.29 -18.27
CA THR A 49 6.63 -17.06 -19.72
C THR A 49 8.00 -17.37 -20.33
N ASP A 50 7.94 -18.00 -21.50
CA ASP A 50 9.08 -18.25 -22.39
C ASP A 50 8.91 -17.49 -23.72
N ASP A 51 7.83 -16.68 -23.86
CA ASP A 51 7.52 -15.95 -25.09
C ASP A 51 8.08 -14.52 -25.04
N LYS A 52 8.93 -14.20 -26.03
CA LYS A 52 9.48 -12.84 -26.21
C LYS A 52 8.38 -11.79 -26.51
N SER A 53 7.23 -12.23 -27.02
CA SER A 53 6.10 -11.36 -27.36
C SER A 53 5.18 -11.07 -26.16
N TYR A 54 5.44 -11.65 -24.99
CA TYR A 54 4.58 -11.60 -23.81
C TYR A 54 4.08 -10.18 -23.46
N PHE A 55 4.97 -9.19 -23.45
CA PHE A 55 4.60 -7.81 -23.13
C PHE A 55 3.85 -7.11 -24.26
N VAL A 56 4.21 -7.36 -25.52
CA VAL A 56 3.60 -6.70 -26.68
C VAL A 56 2.17 -7.20 -26.92
N GLN A 57 1.90 -8.48 -26.59
CA GLN A 57 0.57 -9.07 -26.67
C GLN A 57 -0.31 -8.75 -25.45
N HIS A 58 0.23 -8.05 -24.45
CA HIS A 58 -0.52 -7.73 -23.24
C HIS A 58 -1.68 -6.77 -23.54
N SER A 59 -2.85 -7.01 -22.93
CA SER A 59 -4.06 -6.21 -23.17
C SER A 59 -3.88 -4.72 -22.86
N SER A 60 -3.07 -4.41 -21.84
CA SER A 60 -2.71 -3.03 -21.46
C SER A 60 -1.56 -2.42 -22.27
N PHE A 61 -0.94 -3.15 -23.21
CA PHE A 61 0.24 -2.68 -23.95
C PHE A 61 -0.03 -1.35 -24.66
N LYS A 62 -1.19 -1.22 -25.31
CA LYS A 62 -1.61 0.03 -25.96
C LYS A 62 -1.62 1.21 -24.99
N CYS A 63 -2.14 1.02 -23.78
CA CYS A 63 -2.13 2.06 -22.74
C CYS A 63 -0.69 2.42 -22.34
N TRP A 64 0.21 1.43 -22.21
CA TRP A 64 1.60 1.69 -21.83
C TRP A 64 2.29 2.60 -22.84
N VAL A 65 2.14 2.28 -24.13
CA VAL A 65 2.73 3.06 -25.24
C VAL A 65 2.14 4.47 -25.30
N GLU A 66 0.82 4.61 -25.14
CA GLU A 66 0.15 5.93 -25.10
C GLU A 66 0.67 6.81 -23.95
N LYS A 67 0.96 6.21 -22.78
CA LYS A 67 1.47 6.95 -21.61
C LYS A 67 2.98 7.20 -21.63
N SER A 68 3.76 6.37 -22.33
CA SER A 68 5.20 6.56 -22.51
C SER A 68 5.55 7.42 -23.71
N GLY A 69 4.59 7.64 -24.62
CA GLY A 69 4.76 8.36 -25.89
C GLY A 69 5.37 7.51 -27.01
N SER A 70 6.12 6.46 -26.68
CA SER A 70 6.65 5.49 -27.64
C SER A 70 7.02 4.17 -26.97
N GLU A 71 7.09 3.08 -27.76
CA GLU A 71 7.57 1.78 -27.29
C GLU A 71 9.01 1.85 -26.75
N LYS A 72 9.88 2.64 -27.40
CA LYS A 72 11.28 2.84 -26.99
C LYS A 72 11.44 3.59 -25.66
N SER A 73 10.36 4.20 -25.18
CA SER A 73 10.33 4.89 -23.88
C SER A 73 9.85 3.97 -22.75
N LEU A 74 9.57 2.70 -23.04
CA LEU A 74 9.14 1.71 -22.05
C LEU A 74 10.34 0.97 -21.45
N TYR A 75 10.29 0.83 -20.14
CA TYR A 75 11.30 0.14 -19.35
C TYR A 75 10.61 -0.88 -18.44
N LEU A 76 11.32 -1.97 -18.17
CA LEU A 76 10.88 -3.07 -17.35
C LEU A 76 11.72 -3.12 -16.08
N ALA A 77 11.06 -3.30 -14.94
CA ALA A 77 11.70 -3.67 -13.69
C ALA A 77 11.07 -4.95 -13.17
N ILE A 78 11.89 -5.86 -12.64
CA ILE A 78 11.47 -7.22 -12.26
C ILE A 78 11.84 -7.49 -10.80
N LEU A 79 10.90 -8.02 -10.04
CA LEU A 79 11.13 -8.55 -8.70
C LEU A 79 10.90 -10.07 -8.73
N PRO A 80 11.96 -10.88 -8.82
CA PRO A 80 11.87 -12.33 -8.74
C PRO A 80 11.38 -12.78 -7.37
N LEU A 81 10.42 -13.69 -7.35
CA LEU A 81 9.76 -14.21 -6.14
C LEU A 81 9.56 -15.73 -6.26
N PHE A 82 10.64 -16.46 -6.57
CA PHE A 82 10.64 -17.89 -6.93
C PHE A 82 9.97 -18.80 -5.89
N ASP A 83 10.17 -18.52 -4.61
CA ASP A 83 9.62 -19.30 -3.49
C ASP A 83 8.32 -18.72 -2.92
N ALA A 84 7.86 -17.58 -3.45
CA ALA A 84 6.66 -16.94 -2.95
C ALA A 84 5.39 -17.64 -3.46
N SER A 85 4.38 -17.69 -2.60
CA SER A 85 3.03 -18.09 -3.02
C SER A 85 2.40 -17.01 -3.91
N LYS A 86 1.33 -17.39 -4.62
CA LYS A 86 0.58 -16.45 -5.45
C LYS A 86 -0.02 -15.32 -4.61
N GLU A 87 -0.54 -15.64 -3.43
CA GLU A 87 -1.12 -14.67 -2.49
C GLU A 87 -0.06 -13.66 -2.01
N HIS A 88 1.18 -14.10 -1.81
CA HIS A 88 2.28 -13.19 -1.48
C HIS A 88 2.58 -12.25 -2.64
N ARG A 89 2.69 -12.75 -3.88
CA ARG A 89 2.89 -11.91 -5.07
C ARG A 89 1.76 -10.89 -5.24
N GLU A 90 0.51 -11.32 -5.07
CA GLU A 90 -0.66 -10.45 -5.09
C GLU A 90 -0.61 -9.37 -3.99
N SER A 91 -0.18 -9.72 -2.77
CA SER A 91 0.00 -8.76 -1.67
C SER A 91 1.05 -7.69 -2.02
N VAL A 92 2.20 -8.09 -2.58
CA VAL A 92 3.24 -7.16 -3.06
C VAL A 92 2.67 -6.26 -4.15
N LEU A 93 2.00 -6.85 -5.14
CA LEU A 93 1.41 -6.14 -6.25
C LEU A 93 0.36 -5.10 -5.80
N ASN A 94 -0.50 -5.47 -4.86
CA ASN A 94 -1.52 -4.57 -4.30
C ASN A 94 -0.89 -3.40 -3.54
N LYS A 95 0.17 -3.62 -2.75
CA LYS A 95 0.90 -2.51 -2.09
C LYS A 95 1.47 -1.52 -3.10
N ILE A 96 2.01 -2.01 -4.21
CA ILE A 96 2.55 -1.16 -5.28
C ILE A 96 1.41 -0.38 -5.95
N LYS A 97 0.31 -1.05 -6.32
CA LYS A 97 -0.85 -0.40 -6.94
C LYS A 97 -1.46 0.68 -6.04
N VAL A 98 -1.63 0.42 -4.74
CA VAL A 98 -2.13 1.42 -3.77
C VAL A 98 -1.18 2.61 -3.66
N ARG A 99 0.14 2.37 -3.57
CA ARG A 99 1.12 3.45 -3.35
C ARG A 99 1.31 4.35 -4.56
N TYR A 100 1.34 3.76 -5.76
CA TYR A 100 1.75 4.44 -6.99
C TYR A 100 0.59 4.73 -7.95
N ASN A 101 -0.56 4.09 -7.75
CA ASN A 101 -1.77 4.22 -8.57
C ASN A 101 -1.47 4.27 -10.10
N PRO A 102 -0.88 3.21 -10.68
CA PRO A 102 -0.45 3.25 -12.08
C PRO A 102 -1.65 3.37 -13.04
N GLN A 103 -1.57 4.31 -13.96
CA GLN A 103 -2.72 4.70 -14.81
C GLN A 103 -3.26 3.58 -15.70
N CYS A 104 -2.42 2.61 -16.09
CA CYS A 104 -2.83 1.53 -16.97
C CYS A 104 -3.28 0.26 -16.23
N ASN A 105 -3.26 0.26 -14.89
CA ASN A 105 -3.89 -0.80 -14.11
C ASN A 105 -5.40 -0.54 -14.04
N VAL A 106 -6.15 -1.08 -15.01
CA VAL A 106 -7.61 -0.98 -15.04
C VAL A 106 -8.20 -1.94 -13.99
N GLY A 107 -8.88 -1.41 -12.97
CA GLY A 107 -9.59 -2.20 -11.94
C GLY A 107 -9.71 -1.45 -10.60
N GLU A 108 -10.69 -1.82 -9.78
CA GLU A 108 -10.81 -1.32 -8.41
C GLU A 108 -9.55 -1.72 -7.61
N ILE A 109 -8.85 -0.72 -7.07
CA ILE A 109 -7.79 -0.94 -6.10
C ILE A 109 -8.46 -1.47 -4.85
N VAL A 110 -8.40 -2.79 -4.63
CA VAL A 110 -8.88 -3.37 -3.39
C VAL A 110 -7.89 -2.96 -2.31
N GLU A 111 -8.26 -1.95 -1.51
CA GLU A 111 -7.49 -1.61 -0.33
C GLU A 111 -7.43 -2.85 0.57
N PRO A 112 -6.23 -3.35 0.91
CA PRO A 112 -6.12 -4.51 1.78
C PRO A 112 -6.74 -4.13 3.12
N LYS A 113 -7.75 -4.89 3.54
CA LYS A 113 -8.31 -4.72 4.88
C LYS A 113 -7.16 -4.92 5.88
N PRO A 114 -6.91 -3.95 6.76
CA PRO A 114 -5.91 -4.14 7.79
C PRO A 114 -6.26 -5.36 8.65
N ASP A 115 -5.26 -6.16 9.02
CA ASP A 115 -5.39 -7.28 9.96
C ASP A 115 -5.64 -6.82 11.41
N TYR A 116 -5.70 -5.50 11.62
CA TYR A 116 -6.07 -4.94 12.91
C TYR A 116 -7.55 -4.55 12.94
N VAL A 117 -8.20 -4.86 14.06
CA VAL A 117 -9.56 -4.39 14.36
C VAL A 117 -9.45 -3.01 15.02
N VAL A 118 -9.94 -1.97 14.36
CA VAL A 118 -10.19 -0.68 15.03
C VAL A 118 -11.35 -0.91 15.99
N ARG A 119 -11.07 -0.89 17.29
CA ARG A 119 -12.14 -0.88 18.30
C ARG A 119 -12.94 0.39 18.09
N LYS A 120 -14.18 0.27 17.59
CA LYS A 120 -15.15 1.37 17.67
C LYS A 120 -15.36 1.65 19.15
N SER A 121 -14.90 2.79 19.64
CA SER A 121 -15.33 3.33 20.92
C SER A 121 -16.85 3.46 20.85
N ALA A 122 -17.54 2.62 21.60
CA ALA A 122 -18.99 2.63 21.66
C ALA A 122 -19.47 4.04 22.05
N ASP A 123 -20.39 4.57 21.27
CA ASP A 123 -21.10 5.80 21.58
C ASP A 123 -21.63 5.78 23.03
N SER A 124 -21.31 6.85 23.75
CA SER A 124 -22.13 7.52 24.75
C SER A 124 -22.83 6.68 25.82
N SER A 125 -22.03 6.08 26.69
CA SER A 125 -22.27 6.11 28.15
C SER A 125 -20.96 5.75 28.86
N GLU A 126 -19.97 6.64 28.70
CA GLU A 126 -18.62 6.44 29.20
C GLU A 126 -18.62 6.33 30.73
N LYS A 127 -18.62 5.10 31.24
CA LYS A 127 -18.02 4.80 32.54
C LYS A 127 -16.52 5.07 32.41
N PHE A 128 -16.10 6.29 32.75
CA PHE A 128 -14.71 6.70 32.70
C PHE A 128 -13.94 5.97 33.81
N SER A 129 -13.07 5.03 33.44
CA SER A 129 -12.30 4.23 34.39
C SER A 129 -10.96 4.89 34.71
N CYS A 130 -10.55 4.81 35.96
CA CYS A 130 -9.32 5.43 36.44
C CYS A 130 -8.09 4.74 35.83
N PRO A 131 -7.16 5.48 35.20
CA PRO A 131 -5.93 4.91 34.65
C PRO A 131 -5.04 4.23 35.69
N CYS A 132 -5.15 4.62 36.97
CA CYS A 132 -4.31 4.11 38.04
C CYS A 132 -4.82 2.80 38.65
N CYS A 133 -6.12 2.69 38.93
CA CYS A 133 -6.68 1.55 39.66
C CYS A 133 -7.88 0.88 38.98
N GLY A 134 -8.27 1.35 37.79
CA GLY A 134 -9.40 0.81 37.02
C GLY A 134 -10.79 1.09 37.61
N SER A 135 -10.88 1.68 38.81
CA SER A 135 -12.15 2.07 39.44
C SER A 135 -12.84 3.19 38.68
N GLU A 136 -14.16 3.27 38.76
CA GLU A 136 -14.95 4.33 38.12
C GLU A 136 -14.58 5.71 38.66
N MET A 137 -14.37 6.66 37.74
CA MET A 137 -14.15 8.08 38.05
C MET A 137 -15.48 8.83 37.97
N LYS A 138 -15.70 9.70 38.95
CA LYS A 138 -16.95 10.48 39.08
C LYS A 138 -16.69 11.92 38.69
N VAL A 139 -17.68 12.57 38.08
CA VAL A 139 -17.61 14.02 37.80
C VAL A 139 -17.51 14.77 39.12
N GLU A 140 -16.45 15.57 39.27
CA GLU A 140 -16.25 16.45 40.42
C GLU A 140 -16.73 17.86 40.09
N GLN A 141 -16.41 18.36 38.89
CA GLN A 141 -16.79 19.71 38.46
C GLN A 141 -16.92 19.82 36.95
N ILE A 142 -17.96 20.54 36.50
CA ILE A 142 -18.14 20.90 35.09
C ILE A 142 -17.70 22.37 34.92
N LEU A 143 -16.75 22.60 34.01
CA LEU A 143 -16.25 23.93 33.63
C LEU A 143 -16.75 24.28 32.22
N GLU A 144 -16.64 25.56 31.84
CA GLU A 144 -17.14 26.06 30.54
C GLU A 144 -16.60 25.28 29.32
N LYS A 145 -15.36 24.78 29.39
CA LYS A 145 -14.68 24.08 28.28
C LYS A 145 -14.24 22.66 28.58
N SER A 146 -14.44 22.20 29.82
CA SER A 146 -13.92 20.91 30.26
C SER A 146 -14.70 20.36 31.44
N THR A 147 -14.63 19.05 31.64
CA THR A 147 -15.20 18.36 32.79
C THR A 147 -14.08 17.68 33.58
N LEU A 148 -14.05 17.93 34.88
CA LEU A 148 -13.08 17.37 35.81
C LEU A 148 -13.68 16.15 36.51
N TYR A 149 -12.96 15.04 36.46
CA TYR A 149 -13.32 13.75 37.03
C TYR A 149 -12.36 13.39 38.16
N ARG A 150 -12.85 12.73 39.20
CA ARG A 150 -12.04 12.26 40.32
C ARG A 150 -12.33 10.81 40.65
N CYS A 151 -11.27 10.05 40.89
CA CYS A 151 -11.37 8.69 41.39
C CYS A 151 -11.49 8.71 42.92
N SER A 152 -12.60 8.18 43.44
CA SER A 152 -12.79 8.06 44.90
C SER A 152 -11.93 6.97 45.56
N SER A 153 -11.31 6.09 44.76
CA SER A 153 -10.52 4.95 45.28
C SER A 153 -9.03 5.27 45.42
N CYS A 154 -8.44 6.02 44.47
CA CYS A 154 -7.01 6.38 44.51
C CYS A 154 -6.75 7.90 44.58
N GLY A 155 -7.80 8.73 44.50
CA GLY A 155 -7.71 10.18 44.68
C GLY A 155 -7.19 10.96 43.47
N ILE A 156 -6.84 10.31 42.36
CA ILE A 156 -6.42 10.96 41.11
C ILE A 156 -7.60 11.70 40.47
N SER A 157 -7.29 12.89 39.92
CA SER A 157 -8.22 13.68 39.11
C SER A 157 -7.73 13.75 37.65
N ASP A 158 -8.66 13.78 36.71
CA ASP A 158 -8.42 13.91 35.28
C ASP A 158 -9.39 14.94 34.67
N THR A 159 -8.97 15.65 33.62
CA THR A 159 -9.76 16.73 32.99
C THR A 159 -9.95 16.44 31.52
N LYS A 160 -11.21 16.30 31.08
CA LYS A 160 -11.56 16.06 29.68
C LYS A 160 -12.15 17.32 29.07
N LEU A 161 -11.70 17.70 27.87
CA LEU A 161 -12.32 18.81 27.13
C LEU A 161 -13.72 18.40 26.68
N ASN A 162 -14.67 19.33 26.78
CA ASN A 162 -16.03 19.11 26.28
C ASN A 162 -15.97 19.21 24.74
N SER A 163 -16.40 18.14 24.04
CA SER A 163 -16.49 18.11 22.57
C SER A 163 -17.63 18.95 22.03
#